data_AF-A0A1M6Q0T8-F1
#
_entry.id   AF-A0A1M6Q0T8-F1
#
_cell.length_a   1.000
_cell.length_b   1.000
_cell.length_c   1.000
_cell.angle_alpha   90.00
_cell.angle_beta   90.00
_cell.angle_gamma   90.00
#
_symmetry.space_group_name_H-M   'P 1'
#
loop_
_entity.id
_entity.type
_entity.pdbx_description
1 polymer ?
#
loop_
_entity_poly.entity_id
_entity_poly.type
_entity_poly.pdbx_seq_one_letter_code
_entity_poly.pdbx_strand_id
1 'polypeptide(L)'
;MAFPLIAVAAALAPEIVRLIAGDRAGTMAGTVTEAIRQVTGTEDPAAARAALAADPEKANALRIRLAEIALEGERLSAEREAGQRNAELDRLRATLSDTQSARANMAEMLRGGSRLAWGPATVSSLVVLGFFAVLILLVTLDAGPGGAARFDPQVASVINITVGSLGAAFAAVVNFWIGSSQSSRDKDAMVGRLQQAQMQQAQAAMATLRDGAPMREAGTTALRPVSLATPSGTDSGEERFEACLKVVLRAEGGFVNHPSDPGGATNMGIALRTLSEFRDAEVTEEDVRSLTRAEAREIYRARYWTPMRCADLPAGIDLMVFDFGVNAGAGRSLRLLQRSVGVTPDGSVGPITLAAVRACRSAELIGRLAEGRLAYYRGLSTFPTFGRGWTRRVDHARQAALAMATEPASVPLAA
;
A
#
# COMPACT_ATOMS: atom_id res chain seq x y z
N MET A 1 18.33 32.80 -16.33
CA MET A 1 18.02 33.83 -15.30
C MET A 1 16.65 34.47 -15.59
N ALA A 2 15.55 33.70 -15.50
CA ALA A 2 14.19 34.18 -15.83
C ALA A 2 13.36 34.63 -14.60
N PHE A 3 13.83 34.34 -13.39
CA PHE A 3 13.11 34.57 -12.14
C PHE A 3 12.75 36.02 -11.80
N PRO A 4 13.53 37.06 -12.15
CA PRO A 4 13.27 38.38 -11.60
C PRO A 4 12.18 39.16 -12.37
N LEU A 5 11.94 38.82 -13.65
CA LEU A 5 10.81 39.36 -14.43
C LEU A 5 9.48 38.68 -14.08
N ILE A 6 9.51 37.41 -13.65
CA ILE A 6 8.32 36.69 -13.17
C ILE A 6 7.69 37.40 -11.97
N ALA A 7 8.49 38.01 -11.09
CA ALA A 7 7.98 38.80 -9.96
C ALA A 7 7.23 40.08 -10.41
N VAL A 8 7.56 40.63 -11.59
CA VAL A 8 6.85 41.77 -12.18
C VAL A 8 5.49 41.32 -12.74
N ALA A 9 5.45 40.19 -13.44
CA ALA A 9 4.19 39.60 -13.91
C ALA A 9 3.27 39.17 -12.76
N ALA A 10 3.81 38.57 -11.70
CA ALA A 10 3.04 38.12 -10.54
C ALA A 10 2.29 39.26 -9.82
N ALA A 11 2.85 40.48 -9.82
CA ALA A 11 2.22 41.66 -9.24
C ALA A 11 1.02 42.16 -10.06
N LEU A 12 0.99 41.88 -11.37
CA LEU A 12 -0.06 42.33 -12.29
C LEU A 12 -1.13 41.26 -12.56
N ALA A 13 -0.72 39.99 -12.56
CA ALA A 13 -1.55 38.81 -12.83
C ALA A 13 -1.08 37.61 -11.96
N PRO A 14 -1.62 37.43 -10.75
CA PRO A 14 -1.16 36.41 -9.81
C PRO A 14 -1.42 34.96 -10.27
N GLU A 15 -2.45 34.74 -11.08
CA GLU A 15 -2.84 33.43 -11.67
C GLU A 15 -1.66 32.77 -12.41
N ILE A 16 -0.79 33.58 -13.03
CA ILE A 16 0.31 33.10 -13.87
C ILE A 16 1.40 32.36 -13.09
N VAL A 17 1.51 32.66 -11.79
CA VAL A 17 2.48 32.00 -10.90
C VAL A 17 2.18 30.50 -10.77
N ARG A 18 0.89 30.14 -10.69
CA ARG A 18 0.45 28.76 -10.57
C ARG A 18 0.73 27.97 -11.86
N LEU A 19 0.51 28.60 -13.01
CA LEU A 19 0.78 28.00 -14.32
C LEU A 19 2.28 27.79 -14.57
N ILE A 20 3.11 28.77 -14.20
CA ILE A 20 4.57 28.64 -14.32
C ILE A 20 5.10 27.55 -13.36
N ALA A 21 4.59 27.48 -12.13
CA ALA A 21 5.00 26.45 -11.17
C ALA A 21 4.65 25.02 -11.64
N GLY A 22 3.58 24.86 -12.44
CA GLY A 22 3.20 23.59 -13.05
C GLY A 22 3.99 23.21 -14.30
N ASP A 23 4.71 24.18 -14.91
CA ASP A 23 5.42 23.97 -16.16
C ASP A 23 6.86 23.48 -15.96
N ARG A 24 7.05 22.16 -16.04
CA ARG A 24 8.37 21.53 -15.93
C ARG A 24 9.30 21.85 -17.10
N ALA A 25 8.78 22.27 -18.26
CA ALA A 25 9.57 22.54 -19.45
C ALA A 25 10.09 23.99 -19.51
N GLY A 26 9.63 24.87 -18.62
CA GLY A 26 10.04 26.28 -18.59
C GLY A 26 9.52 27.13 -19.75
N THR A 27 8.69 26.56 -20.62
CA THR A 27 8.02 27.22 -21.76
C THR A 27 7.21 28.44 -21.34
N MET A 28 6.38 28.33 -20.30
CA MET A 28 5.54 29.41 -19.79
C MET A 28 6.33 30.51 -19.10
N ALA A 29 7.40 30.15 -18.38
CA ALA A 29 8.34 31.14 -17.86
C ALA A 29 9.00 31.94 -19.00
N GLY A 30 9.34 31.27 -20.11
CA GLY A 30 9.85 31.90 -21.33
C GLY A 30 8.86 32.85 -21.98
N THR A 31 7.61 32.40 -22.20
CA THR A 31 6.54 33.21 -22.81
C THR A 31 6.19 34.45 -22.00
N VAL A 32 6.17 34.34 -20.66
CA VAL A 32 5.90 35.48 -19.77
C VAL A 32 7.06 36.47 -19.78
N THR A 33 8.30 35.99 -19.80
CA THR A 33 9.49 36.84 -19.92
C THR A 33 9.49 37.60 -21.25
N GLU A 34 9.14 36.92 -22.34
CA GLU A 34 9.01 37.52 -23.68
C GLU A 34 7.93 38.61 -23.70
N ALA A 35 6.77 38.35 -23.12
CA ALA A 35 5.67 39.31 -23.06
C ALA A 35 6.07 40.59 -22.30
N ILE A 36 6.78 40.45 -21.18
CA ILE A 36 7.28 41.60 -20.42
C ILE A 36 8.28 42.40 -21.25
N ARG A 37 9.21 41.73 -21.94
CA ARG A 37 10.20 42.38 -22.80
C ARG A 37 9.56 43.14 -23.97
N GLN A 38 8.53 42.57 -24.60
CA GLN A 38 7.81 43.21 -25.71
C GLN A 38 7.08 44.48 -25.27
N VAL A 39 6.52 44.51 -24.06
CA VAL A 39 5.76 45.67 -23.57
C VAL A 39 6.66 46.73 -22.93
N THR A 40 7.71 46.31 -22.21
CA THR A 40 8.58 47.23 -21.46
C THR A 40 9.86 47.61 -22.19
N GLY A 41 10.25 46.86 -23.23
CA GLY A 41 11.48 47.09 -24.01
C GLY A 41 12.77 46.77 -23.26
N THR A 42 12.69 46.17 -22.07
CA THR A 42 13.84 45.90 -21.20
C THR A 42 13.77 44.49 -20.62
N GLU A 43 14.94 43.91 -20.37
CA GLU A 43 15.11 42.65 -19.65
C GLU A 43 15.44 42.88 -18.17
N ASP A 44 15.66 44.14 -17.75
CA ASP A 44 15.90 44.51 -16.36
C ASP A 44 14.57 44.68 -15.59
N PRO A 45 14.32 43.89 -14.52
CA PRO A 45 13.11 43.97 -13.71
C PRO A 45 12.87 45.33 -13.04
N ALA A 46 13.94 46.03 -12.64
CA ALA A 46 13.80 47.33 -12.00
C ALA A 46 13.34 48.38 -13.01
N ALA A 47 13.98 48.42 -14.18
CA ALA A 47 13.56 49.24 -15.31
C ALA A 47 12.14 48.88 -15.82
N ALA A 48 11.78 47.60 -15.86
CA ALA A 48 10.44 47.16 -16.27
C ALA A 48 9.35 47.70 -15.33
N ARG A 49 9.58 47.63 -14.00
CA ARG A 49 8.64 48.21 -13.01
C ARG A 49 8.52 49.73 -13.15
N ALA A 50 9.64 50.42 -13.36
CA ALA A 50 9.64 51.87 -13.56
C ALA A 50 8.87 52.27 -14.82
N ALA A 51 9.06 51.54 -15.93
CA ALA A 51 8.34 51.77 -17.18
C ALA A 51 6.83 51.53 -17.04
N LEU A 52 6.42 50.49 -16.31
CA LEU A 52 5.01 50.17 -16.05
C LEU A 52 4.35 51.15 -15.07
N ALA A 53 5.13 51.75 -14.16
CA ALA A 53 4.64 52.78 -13.24
C ALA A 53 4.49 54.15 -13.93
N ALA A 54 5.36 54.45 -14.90
CA ALA A 54 5.34 55.70 -15.66
C ALA A 54 4.25 55.74 -16.75
N ASP A 55 3.84 54.58 -17.26
CA ASP A 55 2.91 54.46 -18.38
C ASP A 55 1.77 53.46 -18.08
N PRO A 56 0.58 53.96 -17.68
CA PRO A 56 -0.58 53.13 -17.39
C PRO A 56 -1.08 52.31 -18.59
N GLU A 57 -0.86 52.75 -19.82
CA GLU A 57 -1.28 52.00 -21.02
C GLU A 57 -0.43 50.74 -21.19
N LYS A 58 0.88 50.84 -20.97
CA LYS A 58 1.77 49.66 -20.97
C LYS A 58 1.41 48.66 -19.87
N ALA A 59 1.03 49.14 -18.68
CA ALA A 59 0.59 48.26 -17.60
C ALA A 59 -0.69 47.50 -17.94
N ASN A 60 -1.67 48.15 -18.57
CA ASN A 60 -2.91 47.51 -19.00
C ASN A 60 -2.69 46.55 -20.18
N ALA A 61 -1.85 46.93 -21.16
CA ALA A 61 -1.47 46.05 -22.27
C ALA A 61 -0.78 44.77 -21.77
N LEU A 62 0.13 44.90 -20.80
CA LEU A 62 0.78 43.75 -20.18
C LEU A 62 -0.21 42.87 -19.42
N ARG A 63 -1.16 43.45 -18.68
CA ARG A 63 -2.21 42.68 -17.98
C ARG A 63 -3.05 41.84 -18.94
N ILE A 64 -3.52 42.43 -20.03
CA ILE A 64 -4.31 41.71 -21.04
C ILE A 64 -3.48 40.56 -21.61
N ARG A 65 -2.22 40.82 -21.97
CA ARG A 65 -1.36 39.79 -22.54
C ARG A 65 -1.05 38.64 -21.58
N LEU A 66 -0.84 38.94 -20.30
CA LEU A 66 -0.63 37.92 -19.26
C LEU A 66 -1.92 37.11 -19.01
N ALA A 67 -3.09 37.73 -19.08
CA ALA A 67 -4.37 37.03 -18.96
C ALA A 67 -4.64 36.07 -20.13
N GLU A 68 -4.30 36.47 -21.36
CA GLU A 68 -4.37 35.58 -22.54
C GLU A 68 -3.45 34.37 -22.38
N ILE A 69 -2.20 34.58 -21.97
CA ILE A 69 -1.24 33.51 -21.71
C ILE A 69 -1.76 32.57 -20.61
N ALA A 70 -2.37 33.12 -19.56
CA ALA A 70 -2.92 32.32 -18.47
C ALA A 70 -4.07 31.42 -18.96
N LEU A 71 -5.00 31.99 -19.72
CA LEU A 71 -6.15 31.24 -20.28
C LEU A 71 -5.70 30.11 -21.21
N GLU A 72 -4.71 30.37 -22.06
CA GLU A 72 -4.17 29.36 -22.98
C GLU A 72 -3.43 28.24 -22.23
N GLY A 73 -2.68 28.59 -21.18
CA GLY A 73 -2.04 27.62 -20.29
C GLY A 73 -3.05 26.70 -19.59
N GLU A 74 -4.15 27.24 -19.07
CA GLU A 74 -5.20 26.45 -18.43
C GLU A 74 -5.87 25.50 -19.43
N ARG A 75 -6.20 25.98 -20.63
CA ARG A 75 -6.81 25.16 -21.68
C ARG A 75 -5.93 23.96 -22.05
N LEU A 76 -4.64 24.18 -22.26
CA LEU A 76 -3.68 23.11 -22.55
C LEU A 76 -3.57 22.10 -21.39
N SER A 77 -3.63 22.56 -20.14
CA SER A 77 -3.61 21.67 -18.99
C SER A 77 -4.88 20.79 -18.92
N ALA A 78 -6.05 21.36 -19.17
CA ALA A 78 -7.32 20.65 -19.17
C ALA A 78 -7.38 19.60 -20.31
N GLU A 79 -6.86 19.94 -21.49
CA GLU A 79 -6.77 19.01 -22.63
C GLU A 79 -5.85 17.82 -22.31
N ARG A 80 -4.71 18.06 -21.65
CA ARG A 80 -3.79 16.99 -21.21
C ARG A 80 -4.45 16.06 -20.18
N GLU A 81 -5.15 16.62 -19.21
CA GLU A 81 -5.88 15.83 -18.20
C GLU A 81 -7.02 15.02 -18.82
N ALA A 82 -7.74 15.59 -19.79
CA ALA A 82 -8.76 14.88 -20.54
C ALA A 82 -8.16 13.73 -21.37
N GLY A 83 -7.03 13.97 -22.03
CA GLY A 83 -6.29 12.95 -22.79
C GLY A 83 -5.81 11.79 -21.92
N GLN A 84 -5.27 12.09 -20.72
CA GLN A 84 -4.87 11.07 -19.76
C GLN A 84 -6.04 10.23 -19.27
N ARG A 85 -7.16 10.88 -18.92
CA ARG A 85 -8.39 10.17 -18.51
C ARG A 85 -8.93 9.27 -19.62
N ASN A 86 -8.92 9.74 -20.87
CA ASN A 86 -9.35 8.92 -21.99
C ASN A 86 -8.41 7.73 -22.22
N ALA A 87 -7.09 7.93 -22.15
CA ALA A 87 -6.14 6.82 -22.28
C ALA A 87 -6.29 5.77 -21.17
N GLU A 88 -6.63 6.21 -19.94
CA GLU A 88 -6.94 5.30 -18.84
C GLU A 88 -8.25 4.54 -19.07
N LEU A 89 -9.31 5.23 -19.51
CA LEU A 89 -10.59 4.60 -19.87
C LEU A 89 -10.44 3.58 -21.00
N ASP A 90 -9.62 3.88 -22.00
CA ASP A 90 -9.38 2.97 -23.12
C ASP A 90 -8.57 1.74 -22.68
N ARG A 91 -7.62 1.89 -21.76
CA ARG A 91 -6.94 0.74 -21.14
C ARG A 91 -7.89 -0.13 -20.32
N LEU A 92 -8.79 0.50 -19.55
CA LEU A 92 -9.81 -0.22 -18.79
C LEU A 92 -10.78 -0.96 -19.72
N ARG A 93 -11.23 -0.32 -20.79
CA ARG A 93 -12.08 -0.94 -21.82
C ARG A 93 -11.39 -2.11 -22.51
N ALA A 94 -10.13 -1.98 -22.90
CA ALA A 94 -9.35 -3.06 -23.49
C ALA A 94 -9.25 -4.26 -22.52
N THR A 95 -8.97 -3.98 -21.24
CA THR A 95 -8.90 -5.02 -20.20
C THR A 95 -10.25 -5.74 -20.02
N LEU A 96 -11.35 -4.99 -19.97
CA LEU A 96 -12.69 -5.58 -19.86
C LEU A 96 -13.06 -6.41 -21.11
N SER A 97 -12.72 -5.93 -22.31
CA SER A 97 -12.93 -6.64 -23.56
C SER A 97 -12.15 -7.96 -23.61
N ASP A 98 -10.88 -7.96 -23.17
CA ASP A 98 -10.06 -9.17 -23.11
C ASP A 98 -10.64 -10.21 -22.15
N THR A 99 -11.13 -9.77 -20.98
CA THR A 99 -11.76 -10.68 -20.00
C THR A 99 -13.09 -11.26 -20.50
N GLN A 100 -13.89 -10.49 -21.22
CA GLN A 100 -15.14 -10.97 -21.82
C GLN A 100 -14.86 -11.96 -22.94
N SER A 101 -13.86 -11.69 -23.79
CA SER A 101 -13.46 -12.55 -24.90
C SER A 101 -12.88 -13.89 -24.42
N ALA A 102 -12.03 -13.89 -23.39
CA ALA A 102 -11.48 -15.11 -22.81
C ALA A 102 -12.57 -16.01 -22.19
N ARG A 103 -13.57 -15.43 -21.52
CA ARG A 103 -14.71 -16.18 -20.96
C ARG A 103 -15.67 -16.68 -22.04
N ALA A 104 -15.91 -15.88 -23.08
CA ALA A 104 -16.73 -16.27 -24.21
C ALA A 104 -16.11 -17.46 -24.96
N ASN A 105 -14.81 -17.39 -25.27
CA ASN A 105 -14.08 -18.49 -25.93
C ASN A 105 -14.08 -19.77 -25.09
N MET A 106 -13.89 -19.67 -23.76
CA MET A 106 -13.97 -20.83 -22.86
C MET A 106 -15.39 -21.44 -22.84
N ALA A 107 -16.42 -20.60 -22.74
CA ALA A 107 -17.82 -21.04 -22.74
C ALA A 107 -18.22 -21.69 -24.08
N GLU A 108 -17.68 -21.19 -25.19
CA GLU A 108 -17.91 -21.73 -26.53
C GLU A 108 -17.19 -23.07 -26.73
N MET A 109 -15.94 -23.21 -26.26
CA MET A 109 -15.21 -24.48 -26.28
C MET A 109 -15.86 -25.58 -25.43
N LEU A 110 -16.48 -25.22 -24.30
CA LEU A 110 -17.23 -26.16 -23.44
C LEU A 110 -18.55 -26.62 -24.09
N ARG A 111 -19.23 -25.74 -24.85
CA ARG A 111 -20.45 -26.10 -25.61
C ARG A 111 -20.15 -26.99 -26.81
N GLY A 112 -18.96 -26.88 -27.40
CA GLY A 112 -18.52 -27.70 -28.54
C GLY A 112 -18.10 -29.14 -28.21
N GLY A 113 -18.18 -29.58 -26.95
CA GLY A 113 -17.86 -30.96 -26.55
C GLY A 113 -16.38 -31.35 -26.69
N SER A 114 -15.48 -30.38 -26.87
CA SER A 114 -14.06 -30.64 -27.07
C SER A 114 -13.37 -31.09 -25.77
N ARG A 115 -12.74 -32.27 -25.79
CA ARG A 115 -11.96 -32.82 -24.67
C ARG A 115 -10.76 -31.94 -24.27
N LEU A 116 -10.33 -31.02 -25.13
CA LEU A 116 -9.25 -30.07 -24.83
C LEU A 116 -9.67 -28.99 -23.83
N ALA A 117 -10.97 -28.67 -23.72
CA ALA A 117 -11.49 -27.64 -22.81
C ALA A 117 -11.33 -28.03 -21.32
N TRP A 118 -11.21 -29.33 -21.04
CA TRP A 118 -10.96 -29.87 -19.70
C TRP A 118 -9.48 -29.93 -19.34
N GLY A 119 -8.56 -29.70 -20.30
CA GLY A 119 -7.12 -29.83 -20.10
C GLY A 119 -6.59 -29.12 -18.84
N PRO A 120 -6.86 -27.81 -18.66
CA PRO A 120 -6.41 -27.08 -17.49
C PRO A 120 -6.99 -27.62 -16.18
N ALA A 121 -8.27 -28.01 -16.15
CA ALA A 121 -8.93 -28.53 -14.95
C ALA A 121 -8.40 -29.91 -14.58
N THR A 122 -8.17 -30.78 -15.56
CA THR A 122 -7.61 -32.12 -15.37
C THR A 122 -6.17 -32.07 -14.88
N VAL A 123 -5.31 -31.24 -15.49
CA VAL A 123 -3.92 -31.06 -15.06
C VAL A 123 -3.87 -30.46 -13.65
N SER A 124 -4.71 -29.47 -13.35
CA SER A 124 -4.78 -28.87 -12.01
C SER A 124 -5.23 -29.88 -10.96
N SER A 125 -6.26 -30.68 -11.26
CA SER A 125 -6.76 -31.72 -10.35
C SER A 125 -5.71 -32.81 -10.10
N LEU A 126 -4.96 -33.22 -11.12
CA LEU A 126 -3.88 -34.20 -10.97
C LEU A 126 -2.74 -33.69 -10.08
N VAL A 127 -2.34 -32.42 -10.24
CA VAL A 127 -1.29 -31.82 -9.41
C VAL A 127 -1.75 -31.69 -7.96
N VAL A 128 -3.00 -31.29 -7.72
CA VAL A 128 -3.55 -31.17 -6.36
C VAL A 128 -3.70 -32.52 -5.68
N LEU A 129 -4.27 -33.52 -6.36
CA LEU A 129 -4.43 -34.87 -5.79
C LEU A 129 -3.07 -35.55 -5.57
N GLY A 130 -2.13 -35.39 -6.50
CA GLY A 130 -0.76 -35.88 -6.35
C GLY A 130 -0.03 -35.21 -5.17
N PHE A 131 -0.23 -33.91 -4.97
CA PHE A 131 0.34 -33.17 -3.83
C PHE A 131 -0.10 -33.78 -2.50
N PHE A 132 -1.41 -33.97 -2.29
CA PHE A 132 -1.91 -34.53 -1.04
C PHE A 132 -1.52 -36.00 -0.86
N ALA A 133 -1.49 -36.79 -1.92
CA ALA A 133 -1.05 -38.18 -1.85
C ALA A 133 0.42 -38.30 -1.40
N VAL A 134 1.30 -37.47 -1.96
CA VAL A 134 2.73 -37.42 -1.59
C VAL A 134 2.92 -36.88 -0.17
N LEU A 135 2.19 -35.84 0.22
CA LEU A 135 2.23 -35.28 1.57
C LEU A 135 1.79 -36.31 2.61
N ILE A 136 0.67 -36.99 2.38
CA ILE A 136 0.16 -38.06 3.26
C ILE A 136 1.17 -39.21 3.31
N LEU A 137 1.70 -39.65 2.16
CA LEU A 137 2.71 -40.70 2.11
C LEU A 137 3.95 -40.34 2.95
N LEU A 138 4.48 -39.13 2.81
CA LEU A 138 5.63 -38.66 3.58
C LEU A 138 5.35 -38.60 5.09
N VAL A 139 4.21 -38.06 5.50
CA VAL A 139 3.80 -37.99 6.91
C VAL A 139 3.58 -39.38 7.51
N THR A 140 2.95 -40.30 6.77
CA THR A 140 2.70 -41.67 7.22
C THR A 140 3.96 -42.54 7.30
N LEU A 141 4.97 -42.27 6.46
CA LEU A 141 6.25 -42.96 6.51
C LEU A 141 7.17 -42.44 7.64
N ASP A 142 7.06 -41.16 8.01
CA ASP A 142 7.85 -40.55 9.10
C ASP A 142 7.31 -40.89 10.50
N ALA A 143 6.02 -41.23 10.63
CA ALA A 143 5.40 -41.60 11.89
C ALA A 143 5.81 -43.02 12.36
N GLY A 144 6.80 -43.11 13.26
CA GLY A 144 7.08 -44.32 14.04
C GLY A 144 6.04 -44.59 15.14
N PRO A 145 5.91 -45.84 15.64
CA PRO A 145 5.05 -46.13 16.80
C PRO A 145 5.56 -45.29 17.99
N GLY A 146 4.70 -44.40 18.49
CA GLY A 146 5.01 -43.50 19.60
C GLY A 146 5.41 -42.06 19.21
N GLY A 147 5.31 -41.65 17.94
CA GLY A 147 5.50 -40.26 17.53
C GLY A 147 6.96 -39.79 17.40
N ALA A 148 7.91 -40.71 17.42
CA ALA A 148 9.31 -40.42 17.08
C ALA A 148 9.52 -40.46 15.56
N ALA A 149 10.09 -39.39 15.00
CA ALA A 149 10.49 -39.31 13.60
C ALA A 149 11.47 -40.44 13.27
N ARG A 150 11.20 -41.17 12.18
CA ARG A 150 12.02 -42.34 11.76
C ARG A 150 13.22 -41.95 10.92
N PHE A 151 13.23 -40.76 10.33
CA PHE A 151 14.25 -40.35 9.38
C PHE A 151 15.38 -39.55 10.04
N ASP A 152 16.61 -39.81 9.59
CA ASP A 152 17.79 -39.00 9.93
C ASP A 152 17.52 -37.50 9.63
N PRO A 153 18.01 -36.55 10.45
CA PRO A 153 17.88 -35.12 10.22
C PRO A 153 18.20 -34.65 8.79
N GLN A 154 19.13 -35.32 8.09
CA GLN A 154 19.43 -35.02 6.69
C GLN A 154 18.29 -35.40 5.73
N VAL A 155 17.62 -36.54 5.96
CA VAL A 155 16.48 -37.01 5.17
C VAL A 155 15.24 -36.16 5.45
N ALA A 156 15.02 -35.76 6.71
CA ALA A 156 13.94 -34.83 7.07
C ALA A 156 14.09 -33.45 6.39
N SER A 157 15.32 -32.96 6.23
CA SER A 157 15.60 -31.72 5.48
C SER A 157 15.27 -31.84 3.99
N VAL A 158 15.63 -32.97 3.35
CA VAL A 158 15.27 -33.24 1.94
C VAL A 158 13.76 -33.33 1.76
N ILE A 159 13.06 -33.96 2.71
CA ILE A 159 11.59 -34.02 2.73
C ILE A 159 11.00 -32.62 2.84
N ASN A 160 11.47 -31.78 3.77
CA ASN A 160 10.98 -30.41 3.95
C ASN A 160 11.23 -29.51 2.72
N ILE A 161 12.38 -29.64 2.05
CA ILE A 161 12.68 -28.94 0.80
C ILE A 161 11.73 -29.39 -0.32
N THR A 162 11.44 -30.69 -0.39
CA THR A 162 10.52 -31.26 -1.40
C THR A 162 9.07 -30.84 -1.15
N VAL A 163 8.63 -30.78 0.11
CA VAL A 163 7.30 -30.27 0.49
C VAL A 163 7.20 -28.77 0.18
N GLY A 164 8.26 -28.00 0.41
CA GLY A 164 8.32 -26.58 0.06
C GLY A 164 8.25 -26.31 -1.44
N SER A 165 8.90 -27.14 -2.27
CA SER A 165 8.82 -27.02 -3.74
C SER A 165 7.45 -27.44 -4.28
N LEU A 166 6.83 -28.48 -3.70
CA LEU A 166 5.46 -28.89 -4.00
C LEU A 166 4.43 -27.81 -3.63
N GLY A 167 4.59 -27.15 -2.47
CA GLY A 167 3.72 -26.05 -2.03
C GLY A 167 3.75 -24.85 -2.98
N ALA A 168 4.90 -24.55 -3.57
CA ALA A 168 5.02 -23.49 -4.58
C ALA A 168 4.31 -23.85 -5.89
N ALA A 169 4.39 -25.12 -6.34
CA ALA A 169 3.66 -25.60 -7.51
C ALA A 169 2.13 -25.55 -7.30
N PHE A 170 1.66 -25.89 -6.09
CA PHE A 170 0.25 -25.75 -5.71
C PHE A 170 -0.21 -24.29 -5.73
N ALA A 171 0.57 -23.36 -5.16
CA ALA A 171 0.27 -21.93 -5.21
C ALA A 171 0.19 -21.39 -6.64
N ALA A 172 1.04 -21.89 -7.55
CA ALA A 172 0.99 -21.52 -8.97
C ALA A 172 -0.30 -21.99 -9.66
N VAL A 173 -0.79 -23.19 -9.33
CA VAL A 173 -2.06 -23.73 -9.86
C VAL A 173 -3.26 -22.96 -9.32
N VAL A 174 -3.29 -22.65 -8.02
CA VAL A 174 -4.37 -21.83 -7.42
C VAL A 174 -4.38 -20.43 -8.04
N ASN A 175 -3.21 -19.82 -8.25
CA ASN A 175 -3.09 -18.50 -8.88
C ASN A 175 -3.47 -18.51 -10.38
N PHE A 176 -3.34 -19.63 -11.07
CA PHE A 176 -3.84 -19.80 -12.45
C PHE A 176 -5.37 -19.67 -12.51
N TRP A 177 -6.09 -20.25 -11.54
CA TRP A 177 -7.55 -20.20 -11.48
C TRP A 177 -8.10 -18.90 -10.88
N ILE A 178 -7.44 -18.37 -9.85
CA ILE A 178 -7.89 -17.15 -9.15
C ILE A 178 -7.45 -15.87 -9.88
N GLY A 179 -6.27 -15.88 -10.52
CA GLY A 179 -5.58 -14.67 -10.97
C GLY A 179 -5.97 -14.13 -12.35
N SER A 180 -7.15 -14.39 -12.90
CA SER A 180 -7.46 -13.97 -14.29
C SER A 180 -7.70 -12.46 -14.49
N SER A 181 -7.66 -11.62 -13.45
CA SER A 181 -8.07 -10.21 -13.57
C SER A 181 -7.00 -9.15 -13.29
N GLN A 182 -5.81 -9.50 -12.78
CA GLN A 182 -4.74 -8.52 -12.62
C GLN A 182 -3.37 -9.09 -13.03
N SER A 183 -2.92 -8.58 -14.18
CA SER A 183 -1.52 -8.35 -14.54
C SER A 183 -0.64 -9.59 -14.67
N SER A 184 -0.41 -10.01 -15.92
CA SER A 184 0.71 -10.90 -16.29
C SER A 184 2.03 -10.42 -15.67
N ARG A 185 2.24 -9.11 -15.53
CA ARG A 185 3.45 -8.53 -14.94
C ARG A 185 3.56 -8.76 -13.43
N ASP A 186 2.44 -8.77 -12.71
CA ASP A 186 2.43 -9.06 -11.27
C ASP A 186 2.63 -10.56 -11.01
N LYS A 187 2.13 -11.40 -11.91
CA LYS A 187 2.39 -12.85 -11.92
C LYS A 187 3.85 -13.15 -12.24
N ASP A 188 4.41 -12.53 -13.29
CA ASP A 188 5.82 -12.71 -13.67
C ASP A 188 6.75 -12.21 -12.55
N ALA A 189 6.42 -11.08 -11.92
CA ALA A 189 7.16 -10.55 -10.78
C ALA A 189 7.00 -11.40 -9.50
N MET A 190 5.84 -12.03 -9.28
CA MET A 190 5.63 -12.94 -8.15
C MET A 190 6.36 -14.27 -8.36
N VAL A 191 6.28 -14.85 -9.55
CA VAL A 191 7.02 -16.06 -9.94
C VAL A 191 8.53 -15.81 -9.82
N GLY A 192 9.02 -14.68 -10.33
CA GLY A 192 10.43 -14.30 -10.17
C GLY A 192 10.86 -14.16 -8.70
N ARG A 193 10.00 -13.58 -7.84
CA ARG A 193 10.25 -13.45 -6.40
C ARG A 193 10.26 -14.79 -5.67
N LEU A 194 9.35 -15.70 -6.01
CA LEU A 194 9.30 -17.06 -5.45
C LEU A 194 10.55 -17.86 -5.87
N GLN A 195 10.96 -17.73 -7.12
CA GLN A 195 12.13 -18.40 -7.66
C GLN A 195 13.43 -17.88 -7.02
N GLN A 196 13.53 -16.57 -6.77
CA GLN A 196 14.63 -15.98 -5.99
C GLN A 196 14.66 -16.46 -4.54
N ALA A 197 13.52 -16.51 -3.86
CA ALA A 197 13.43 -16.96 -2.47
C ALA A 197 13.84 -18.44 -2.34
N GLN A 198 13.41 -19.29 -3.28
CA GLN A 198 13.82 -20.70 -3.33
C GLN A 198 15.31 -20.86 -3.61
N MET A 199 15.88 -20.06 -4.51
CA MET A 199 17.30 -20.10 -4.83
C MET A 199 18.17 -19.67 -3.63
N GLN A 200 17.71 -18.69 -2.85
CA GLN A 200 18.35 -18.28 -1.60
C GLN A 200 18.27 -19.36 -0.52
N GLN A 201 17.12 -20.03 -0.37
CA GLN A 201 16.97 -21.15 0.57
C GLN A 201 17.84 -22.36 0.19
N ALA A 202 17.90 -22.70 -1.10
CA ALA A 202 18.76 -23.77 -1.60
C ALA A 202 20.25 -23.44 -1.39
N GLN A 203 20.66 -22.20 -1.63
CA GLN A 203 22.04 -21.73 -1.38
C GLN A 203 22.38 -21.74 0.11
N ALA A 204 21.47 -21.31 0.98
CA ALA A 204 21.65 -21.37 2.43
C ALA A 204 21.79 -22.81 2.93
N ALA A 205 20.94 -23.72 2.45
CA ALA A 205 21.02 -25.14 2.78
C ALA A 205 22.34 -25.79 2.30
N MET A 206 22.80 -25.45 1.10
CA MET A 206 24.09 -25.93 0.56
C MET A 206 25.29 -25.37 1.34
N ALA A 207 25.22 -24.13 1.84
CA ALA A 207 26.25 -23.55 2.69
C ALA A 207 26.34 -24.29 4.03
N THR A 208 25.20 -24.57 4.68
CA THR A 208 25.18 -25.39 5.92
C THR A 208 25.70 -26.81 5.73
N LEU A 209 25.52 -27.42 4.56
CA LEU A 209 26.08 -28.75 4.26
C LEU A 209 27.59 -28.68 3.98
N ARG A 210 28.09 -27.57 3.43
CA ARG A 210 29.51 -27.34 3.16
C ARG A 210 30.32 -27.08 4.44
N ASP A 211 29.71 -26.43 5.42
CA ASP A 211 30.35 -26.11 6.72
C ASP A 211 30.32 -27.28 7.72
N GLY A 212 29.71 -28.42 7.35
CA GLY A 212 29.56 -29.61 8.20
C GLY A 212 30.70 -30.65 8.12
N ALA A 213 31.81 -30.39 7.43
CA ALA A 213 32.95 -31.33 7.37
C ALA A 213 34.00 -31.04 8.46
N PRO A 214 34.56 -32.04 9.16
CA PRO A 214 35.46 -31.80 10.27
C PRO A 214 36.88 -31.53 9.77
N MET A 215 37.47 -30.38 10.10
CA MET A 215 38.92 -30.20 10.00
C MET A 215 39.46 -29.40 11.18
N ARG A 216 40.52 -29.96 11.77
CA ARG A 216 41.23 -29.55 12.98
C ARG A 216 42.06 -28.26 12.77
N GLU A 217 42.11 -27.48 13.85
CA GLU A 217 43.12 -26.50 14.30
C GLU A 217 44.08 -25.84 13.29
N ALA A 218 44.10 -24.50 13.28
CA ALA A 218 45.24 -23.68 13.71
C ALA A 218 44.85 -22.18 13.67
N GLY A 219 45.13 -21.45 14.75
CA GLY A 219 44.70 -20.07 14.94
C GLY A 219 45.42 -19.05 14.07
N THR A 220 44.82 -17.86 13.94
CA THR A 220 45.48 -16.55 14.10
C THR A 220 44.39 -15.48 14.24
N THR A 221 44.54 -14.69 15.29
CA THR A 221 43.81 -13.48 15.68
C THR A 221 43.44 -12.55 14.53
N ALA A 222 42.15 -12.22 14.35
CA ALA A 222 41.72 -10.92 13.81
C ALA A 222 40.22 -10.66 14.04
N LEU A 223 39.95 -9.57 14.77
CA LEU A 223 38.74 -8.74 14.76
C LEU A 223 37.43 -9.39 15.24
N ARG A 224 37.01 -8.99 16.46
CA ARG A 224 35.66 -9.23 16.98
C ARG A 224 34.64 -8.74 15.93
N PRO A 225 33.76 -9.60 15.39
CA PRO A 225 32.57 -9.08 14.72
C PRO A 225 31.76 -8.34 15.78
N VAL A 226 31.32 -7.13 15.43
CA VAL A 226 30.27 -6.42 16.13
C VAL A 226 29.15 -7.43 16.35
N SER A 227 28.93 -7.78 17.61
CA SER A 227 27.74 -8.51 18.00
C SER A 227 26.58 -7.62 17.61
N LEU A 228 25.95 -7.93 16.48
CA LEU A 228 24.53 -7.67 16.30
C LEU A 228 23.84 -8.53 17.35
N ALA A 229 23.87 -8.06 18.60
CA ALA A 229 22.86 -8.40 19.56
C ALA A 229 21.55 -8.12 18.84
N THR A 230 20.89 -9.19 18.39
CA THR A 230 19.48 -9.14 18.09
C THR A 230 18.85 -8.58 19.37
N PRO A 231 18.26 -7.39 19.39
CA PRO A 231 17.46 -7.04 20.53
C PRO A 231 16.31 -8.05 20.53
N SER A 232 16.32 -8.93 21.51
CA SER A 232 15.17 -9.70 21.96
C SER A 232 14.05 -8.67 22.20
N GLY A 233 13.21 -8.47 21.20
CA GLY A 233 12.27 -7.36 21.13
C GLY A 233 10.98 -7.77 20.44
N THR A 234 10.48 -8.96 20.78
CA THR A 234 9.12 -9.38 20.43
C THR A 234 8.05 -8.52 21.11
N ASP A 235 8.40 -7.74 22.14
CA ASP A 235 7.44 -6.95 22.91
C ASP A 235 7.00 -5.64 22.23
N SER A 236 7.88 -4.95 21.46
CA SER A 236 7.54 -3.61 20.96
C SER A 236 6.43 -3.60 19.90
N GLY A 237 6.36 -4.61 19.03
CA GLY A 237 5.36 -4.68 17.95
C GLY A 237 3.97 -5.05 18.45
N GLU A 238 3.93 -5.92 19.46
CA GLU A 238 2.71 -6.37 20.10
C GLU A 238 2.10 -5.28 20.98
N GLU A 239 2.93 -4.61 21.77
CA GLU A 239 2.52 -3.45 22.58
C GLU A 239 1.98 -2.30 21.71
N ARG A 240 2.62 -2.03 20.56
CA ARG A 240 2.12 -1.04 19.58
C ARG A 240 0.77 -1.42 19.02
N PHE A 241 0.56 -2.70 18.69
CA PHE A 241 -0.73 -3.18 18.22
C PHE A 241 -1.82 -2.98 19.26
N GLU A 242 -1.58 -3.38 20.51
CA GLU A 242 -2.56 -3.22 21.60
C GLU A 242 -2.88 -1.74 21.88
N ALA A 243 -1.87 -0.88 21.87
CA ALA A 243 -2.04 0.55 22.02
C ALA A 243 -2.89 1.15 20.89
N CYS A 244 -2.63 0.76 19.64
CA CYS A 244 -3.41 1.19 18.48
C CYS A 244 -4.84 0.64 18.50
N LEU A 245 -5.01 -0.64 18.81
CA LEU A 245 -6.30 -1.32 18.88
C LEU A 245 -7.19 -0.67 19.95
N LYS A 246 -6.64 -0.30 21.10
CA LYS A 246 -7.35 0.42 22.15
C LYS A 246 -7.91 1.77 21.66
N VAL A 247 -7.16 2.50 20.83
CA VAL A 247 -7.62 3.77 20.25
C VAL A 247 -8.74 3.54 19.24
N VAL A 248 -8.58 2.54 18.36
CA VAL A 248 -9.59 2.19 17.35
C VAL A 248 -10.89 1.73 18.00
N LEU A 249 -10.84 0.79 18.94
CA LEU A 249 -12.04 0.26 19.62
C LEU A 249 -12.78 1.31 20.45
N ARG A 250 -12.07 2.31 20.99
CA ARG A 250 -12.72 3.44 21.68
C ARG A 250 -13.55 4.28 20.71
N ALA A 251 -13.15 4.38 19.45
CA ALA A 251 -13.86 5.13 18.42
C ALA A 251 -15.05 4.35 17.81
N GLU A 252 -15.00 3.01 17.82
CA GLU A 252 -16.04 2.14 17.24
C GLU A 252 -17.29 1.97 18.12
N GLY A 253 -17.24 2.33 19.41
CA GLY A 253 -18.40 2.23 20.30
C GLY A 253 -18.81 0.79 20.65
N GLY A 254 -19.81 0.63 21.54
CA GLY A 254 -20.37 -0.66 21.94
C GLY A 254 -21.41 -1.20 20.94
N PHE A 255 -21.92 -2.42 21.19
CA PHE A 255 -22.90 -3.13 20.36
C PHE A 255 -24.01 -2.22 19.78
N VAL A 256 -24.13 -2.19 18.46
CA VAL A 256 -25.22 -1.49 17.74
C VAL A 256 -26.02 -2.55 16.97
N ASN A 257 -27.31 -2.67 17.28
CA ASN A 257 -28.25 -3.48 16.51
C ASN A 257 -29.38 -2.57 16.03
N HIS A 258 -29.33 -2.13 14.77
CA HIS A 258 -30.41 -1.36 14.17
C HIS A 258 -31.22 -2.26 13.22
N PRO A 259 -32.56 -2.35 13.36
CA PRO A 259 -33.43 -3.22 12.54
C PRO A 259 -33.50 -2.91 11.04
N SER A 260 -32.71 -1.95 10.56
CA SER A 260 -32.76 -1.43 9.18
C SER A 260 -31.38 -1.36 8.54
N ASP A 261 -30.35 -1.91 9.20
CA ASP A 261 -28.99 -1.92 8.67
C ASP A 261 -28.77 -3.19 7.81
N PRO A 262 -28.51 -3.06 6.50
CA PRO A 262 -28.20 -4.21 5.64
C PRO A 262 -26.91 -4.94 6.03
N GLY A 263 -26.11 -4.40 6.96
CA GLY A 263 -24.91 -5.03 7.53
C GLY A 263 -25.17 -6.07 8.64
N GLY A 264 -26.38 -6.14 9.20
CA GLY A 264 -26.73 -7.04 10.30
C GLY A 264 -26.14 -6.64 11.66
N ALA A 265 -26.30 -7.50 12.68
CA ALA A 265 -25.73 -7.28 14.01
C ALA A 265 -24.23 -6.98 13.93
N THR A 266 -23.78 -5.92 14.62
CA THR A 266 -22.38 -5.50 14.66
C THR A 266 -21.94 -5.30 16.11
N ASN A 267 -20.85 -5.97 16.51
CA ASN A 267 -20.25 -5.83 17.82
C ASN A 267 -18.76 -5.49 17.66
N MET A 268 -18.26 -4.51 18.43
CA MET A 268 -16.86 -4.05 18.35
C MET A 268 -16.41 -3.69 16.92
N GLY A 269 -17.31 -3.13 16.09
CA GLY A 269 -17.03 -2.80 14.68
C GLY A 269 -16.95 -4.01 13.74
N ILE A 270 -17.25 -5.23 14.22
CA ILE A 270 -17.21 -6.46 13.43
C ILE A 270 -18.65 -6.90 13.12
N ALA A 271 -18.98 -6.85 11.83
CA ALA A 271 -20.26 -7.29 11.30
C ALA A 271 -20.31 -8.82 11.12
N LEU A 272 -21.52 -9.38 11.10
CA LEU A 272 -21.78 -10.83 10.93
C LEU A 272 -21.00 -11.45 9.78
N ARG A 273 -20.98 -10.80 8.59
CA ARG A 273 -20.21 -11.29 7.44
C ARG A 273 -18.71 -11.41 7.74
N THR A 274 -18.14 -10.41 8.41
CA THR A 274 -16.71 -10.42 8.75
C THR A 274 -16.38 -11.51 9.75
N LEU A 275 -17.27 -11.75 10.72
CA LEU A 275 -17.12 -12.84 11.68
C LEU A 275 -17.23 -14.22 10.98
N SER A 276 -18.16 -14.36 10.03
CA SER A 276 -18.35 -15.58 9.24
C SER A 276 -17.11 -15.91 8.40
N GLU A 277 -16.60 -14.93 7.67
CA GLU A 277 -15.38 -15.07 6.87
C GLU A 277 -14.17 -15.44 7.73
N PHE A 278 -14.08 -14.91 8.95
CA PHE A 278 -12.95 -15.19 9.84
C PHE A 278 -13.03 -16.58 10.48
N ARG A 279 -14.23 -17.03 10.86
CA ARG A 279 -14.45 -18.36 11.44
C ARG A 279 -14.54 -19.48 10.40
N ASP A 280 -14.64 -19.13 9.12
CA ASP A 280 -14.93 -20.04 8.01
C ASP A 280 -16.18 -20.91 8.30
N ALA A 281 -17.20 -20.27 8.88
CA ALA A 281 -18.42 -20.93 9.35
C ALA A 281 -19.62 -20.00 9.25
N GLU A 282 -20.82 -20.58 9.15
CA GLU A 282 -22.06 -19.83 9.37
C GLU A 282 -22.10 -19.31 10.81
N VAL A 283 -22.40 -18.03 10.97
CA VAL A 283 -22.52 -17.37 12.28
C VAL A 283 -23.86 -16.68 12.40
N THR A 284 -24.39 -16.71 13.61
CA THR A 284 -25.66 -16.13 13.98
C THR A 284 -25.48 -14.74 14.60
N GLU A 285 -26.59 -14.03 14.85
CA GLU A 285 -26.54 -12.77 15.60
C GLU A 285 -26.06 -12.98 17.05
N GLU A 286 -26.30 -14.16 17.63
CA GLU A 286 -25.86 -14.50 18.98
C GLU A 286 -24.34 -14.72 19.04
N ASP A 287 -23.75 -15.23 17.96
CA ASP A 287 -22.29 -15.28 17.80
C ASP A 287 -21.66 -13.90 17.78
N VAL A 288 -22.27 -12.95 17.06
CA VAL A 288 -21.80 -11.56 17.05
C VAL A 288 -21.98 -10.91 18.43
N ARG A 289 -23.07 -11.21 19.12
CA ARG A 289 -23.31 -10.70 20.49
C ARG A 289 -22.32 -11.28 21.51
N SER A 290 -21.94 -12.54 21.36
CA SER A 290 -20.97 -13.24 22.23
C SER A 290 -19.51 -13.03 21.84
N LEU A 291 -19.24 -12.24 20.78
CA LEU A 291 -17.90 -11.92 20.31
C LEU A 291 -17.01 -11.41 21.44
N THR A 292 -15.93 -12.13 21.71
CA THR A 292 -14.97 -11.79 22.75
C THR A 292 -14.01 -10.72 22.27
N ARG A 293 -13.44 -9.94 23.20
CA ARG A 293 -12.38 -8.98 22.87
C ARG A 293 -11.13 -9.66 22.29
N ALA A 294 -10.81 -10.86 22.77
CA ALA A 294 -9.67 -11.63 22.28
C ALA A 294 -9.86 -12.07 20.82
N GLU A 295 -11.07 -12.48 20.45
CA GLU A 295 -11.39 -12.84 19.07
C GLU A 295 -11.44 -11.59 18.17
N ALA A 296 -12.06 -10.51 18.62
CA ALA A 296 -12.08 -9.24 17.89
C ALA A 296 -10.65 -8.74 17.60
N ARG A 297 -9.75 -8.85 18.58
CA ARG A 297 -8.33 -8.54 18.45
C ARG A 297 -7.66 -9.35 17.33
N GLU A 298 -7.88 -10.67 17.27
CA GLU A 298 -7.32 -11.49 16.18
C GLU A 298 -7.89 -11.13 14.82
N ILE A 299 -9.18 -10.80 14.74
CA ILE A 299 -9.83 -10.33 13.51
C ILE A 299 -9.16 -9.03 13.03
N TYR A 300 -8.96 -8.06 13.91
CA TYR A 300 -8.27 -6.81 13.58
C TYR A 300 -6.83 -7.03 13.16
N ARG A 301 -6.13 -7.95 13.83
CA ARG A 301 -4.76 -8.32 13.46
C ARG A 301 -4.70 -8.90 12.05
N ALA A 302 -5.52 -9.92 11.79
CA ALA A 302 -5.51 -10.68 10.55
C ALA A 302 -6.01 -9.87 9.35
N ARG A 303 -7.05 -9.04 9.51
CA ARG A 303 -7.66 -8.32 8.37
C ARG A 303 -7.01 -6.97 8.08
N TYR A 304 -6.40 -6.33 9.09
CA TYR A 304 -5.89 -4.97 8.95
C TYR A 304 -4.41 -4.87 9.34
N TRP A 305 -4.05 -5.18 10.59
CA TRP A 305 -2.70 -4.91 11.11
C TRP A 305 -1.59 -5.61 10.31
N THR A 306 -1.71 -6.93 10.13
CA THR A 306 -0.71 -7.76 9.45
C THR A 306 -0.67 -7.47 7.94
N PRO A 307 -1.79 -7.49 7.18
CA PRO A 307 -1.75 -7.22 5.74
C PRO A 307 -1.26 -5.81 5.40
N MET A 308 -1.54 -4.83 6.27
CA MET A 308 -1.07 -3.45 6.09
C MET A 308 0.35 -3.22 6.58
N ARG A 309 1.00 -4.26 7.14
CA ARG A 309 2.35 -4.20 7.71
C ARG A 309 2.51 -3.07 8.72
N CYS A 310 1.48 -2.84 9.54
CA CYS A 310 1.48 -1.73 10.50
C CYS A 310 2.63 -1.82 11.51
N ALA A 311 3.03 -3.03 11.89
CA ALA A 311 4.17 -3.26 12.80
C ALA A 311 5.51 -2.72 12.26
N ASP A 312 5.65 -2.58 10.93
CA ASP A 312 6.88 -2.09 10.28
C ASP A 312 6.93 -0.56 10.17
N LEU A 313 5.81 0.12 10.44
CA LEU A 313 5.68 1.57 10.39
C LEU A 313 6.14 2.20 11.72
N PRO A 314 6.64 3.45 11.70
CA PRO A 314 6.96 4.18 12.93
C PRO A 314 5.72 4.39 13.81
N ALA A 315 5.93 4.46 15.13
CA ALA A 315 4.88 4.74 16.10
C ALA A 315 4.12 6.03 15.75
N GLY A 316 2.80 5.99 15.88
CA GLY A 316 1.89 7.05 15.48
C GLY A 316 1.51 7.01 14.00
N ILE A 317 2.45 6.63 13.10
CA ILE A 317 2.12 6.40 11.69
C ILE A 317 1.31 5.12 11.52
N ASP A 318 1.71 4.07 12.26
CA ASP A 318 0.96 2.81 12.39
C ASP A 318 -0.51 3.05 12.81
N LEU A 319 -0.76 3.88 13.82
CA LEU A 319 -2.11 4.22 14.27
C LEU A 319 -2.91 4.95 13.18
N MET A 320 -2.32 5.98 12.55
CA MET A 320 -3.01 6.75 11.52
C MET A 320 -3.41 5.88 10.32
N VAL A 321 -2.52 4.96 9.94
CA VAL A 321 -2.73 4.02 8.84
C VAL A 321 -3.76 2.95 9.23
N PHE A 322 -3.64 2.38 10.42
CA PHE A 322 -4.54 1.34 10.93
C PHE A 322 -5.98 1.86 11.12
N ASP A 323 -6.20 2.95 11.85
CA ASP A 323 -7.55 3.48 12.12
C ASP A 323 -8.26 3.91 10.83
N PHE A 324 -7.53 4.50 9.87
CA PHE A 324 -8.12 4.82 8.58
C PHE A 324 -8.39 3.57 7.74
N GLY A 325 -7.54 2.54 7.84
CA GLY A 325 -7.75 1.25 7.19
C GLY A 325 -9.02 0.54 7.69
N VAL A 326 -9.29 0.60 8.99
CA VAL A 326 -10.52 0.08 9.59
C VAL A 326 -11.75 0.85 9.09
N ASN A 327 -11.70 2.18 9.15
CA ASN A 327 -12.88 3.00 8.81
C ASN A 327 -13.16 3.09 7.30
N ALA A 328 -12.14 3.05 6.46
CA ALA A 328 -12.27 3.33 5.02
C ALA A 328 -11.55 2.31 4.13
N GLY A 329 -11.14 1.17 4.66
CA GLY A 329 -10.50 0.09 3.91
C GLY A 329 -8.98 0.22 3.79
N ALA A 330 -8.31 -0.92 3.97
CA ALA A 330 -6.85 -1.06 3.99
C ALA A 330 -6.17 -0.39 2.78
N GLY A 331 -6.58 -0.75 1.56
CA GLY A 331 -5.94 -0.24 0.35
C GLY A 331 -6.05 1.29 0.19
N ARG A 332 -7.14 1.91 0.67
CA ARG A 332 -7.29 3.38 0.62
C ARG A 332 -6.31 4.04 1.59
N SER A 333 -6.17 3.47 2.78
CA SER A 333 -5.24 3.96 3.79
C SER A 333 -3.78 3.86 3.32
N LEU A 334 -3.39 2.70 2.77
CA LEU A 334 -2.04 2.50 2.26
C LEU A 334 -1.70 3.43 1.09
N ARG A 335 -2.64 3.63 0.15
CA ARG A 335 -2.44 4.59 -0.94
C ARG A 335 -2.37 6.03 -0.46
N LEU A 336 -3.07 6.38 0.62
CA LEU A 336 -2.93 7.69 1.24
C LEU A 336 -1.52 7.87 1.82
N LEU A 337 -1.03 6.89 2.59
CA LEU A 337 0.34 6.89 3.11
C LEU A 337 1.37 7.11 2.00
N GLN A 338 1.25 6.35 0.91
CA GLN A 338 2.18 6.41 -0.21
C GLN A 338 2.18 7.77 -0.91
N ARG A 339 0.99 8.35 -1.14
CA ARG A 339 0.89 9.74 -1.64
C ARG A 339 1.51 10.74 -0.68
N SER A 340 1.29 10.59 0.63
CA SER A 340 1.83 11.48 1.64
C SER A 340 3.36 11.43 1.74
N VAL A 341 4.01 10.35 1.30
CA VAL A 341 5.49 10.23 1.27
C VAL A 341 6.08 10.31 -0.13
N GLY A 342 5.26 10.58 -1.17
CA GLY A 342 5.72 10.81 -2.54
C GLY A 342 6.16 9.56 -3.31
N VAL A 343 5.63 8.38 -2.94
CA VAL A 343 5.89 7.12 -3.67
C VAL A 343 4.65 6.65 -4.44
N THR A 344 4.84 5.71 -5.35
CA THR A 344 3.74 5.13 -6.15
C THR A 344 2.64 4.57 -5.24
N PRO A 345 1.37 4.98 -5.40
CA PRO A 345 0.27 4.52 -4.56
C PRO A 345 -0.29 3.17 -5.02
N ASP A 346 0.51 2.12 -4.95
CA ASP A 346 0.13 0.74 -5.32
C ASP A 346 -0.67 -0.01 -4.24
N GLY A 347 -0.76 0.54 -3.02
CA GLY A 347 -1.44 -0.07 -1.89
C GLY A 347 -0.67 -1.21 -1.22
N SER A 348 0.62 -1.39 -1.51
CA SER A 348 1.50 -2.39 -0.90
C SER A 348 2.65 -1.73 -0.13
N VAL A 349 2.82 -2.08 1.14
CA VAL A 349 3.95 -1.55 1.94
C VAL A 349 5.20 -2.37 1.66
N GLY A 350 6.05 -1.88 0.75
CA GLY A 350 7.36 -2.47 0.44
C GLY A 350 8.55 -1.67 1.02
N PRO A 351 9.80 -2.13 0.78
CA PRO A 351 11.00 -1.43 1.24
C PRO A 351 11.08 0.05 0.83
N ILE A 352 10.62 0.39 -0.38
CA ILE A 352 10.56 1.78 -0.89
C ILE A 352 9.62 2.64 -0.04
N THR A 353 8.43 2.13 0.27
CA THR A 353 7.45 2.84 1.11
C THR A 353 8.00 3.03 2.52
N LEU A 354 8.59 1.98 3.11
CA LEU A 354 9.17 2.04 4.47
C LEU A 354 10.33 3.04 4.55
N ALA A 355 11.21 3.07 3.55
CA ALA A 355 12.31 4.03 3.49
C ALA A 355 11.79 5.48 3.40
N ALA A 356 10.81 5.75 2.53
CA ALA A 356 10.22 7.07 2.38
C ALA A 356 9.49 7.54 3.66
N VAL A 357 8.78 6.63 4.34
CA VAL A 357 8.13 6.91 5.63
C VAL A 357 9.18 7.28 6.70
N ARG A 358 10.27 6.50 6.81
CA ARG A 358 11.33 6.74 7.80
C ARG A 358 12.15 8.01 7.52
N ALA A 359 12.19 8.48 6.28
CA ALA A 359 12.82 9.74 5.91
C ALA A 359 12.00 10.98 6.31
N CYS A 360 10.72 10.81 6.66
CA CYS A 360 9.86 11.91 7.07
C CYS A 360 9.94 12.16 8.59
N ARG A 361 9.75 13.41 9.01
CA ARG A 361 9.47 13.72 10.42
C ARG A 361 8.08 13.20 10.77
N SER A 362 7.96 12.34 11.79
CA SER A 362 6.70 11.69 12.17
C SER A 362 5.55 12.69 12.36
N ALA A 363 5.78 13.80 13.07
CA ALA A 363 4.74 14.79 13.33
C ALA A 363 4.18 15.42 12.03
N GLU A 364 5.04 15.71 11.06
CA GLU A 364 4.63 16.28 9.76
C GLU A 364 3.87 15.25 8.91
N LEU A 365 4.34 14.00 8.91
CA LEU A 365 3.65 12.93 8.20
C LEU A 365 2.27 12.63 8.82
N ILE A 366 2.16 12.61 10.16
CA ILE A 366 0.87 12.50 10.87
C ILE A 366 -0.07 13.63 10.45
N GLY A 367 0.43 14.87 10.36
CA GLY A 367 -0.33 16.02 9.86
C GLY A 367 -0.87 15.80 8.44
N ARG A 368 0.00 15.41 7.50
CA ARG A 368 -0.38 15.12 6.11
C ARG A 368 -1.39 13.97 6.00
N LEU A 369 -1.25 12.92 6.80
CA LEU A 369 -2.19 11.80 6.84
C LEU A 369 -3.56 12.25 7.36
N ALA A 370 -3.60 13.07 8.42
CA ALA A 370 -4.84 13.62 8.96
C ALA A 370 -5.56 14.52 7.95
N GLU A 371 -4.83 15.41 7.29
CA GLU A 371 -5.37 16.29 6.26
C GLU A 371 -5.92 15.50 5.06
N GLY A 372 -5.14 14.53 4.54
CA GLY A 372 -5.58 13.71 3.42
C GLY A 372 -6.77 12.83 3.75
N ARG A 373 -6.86 12.34 4.99
CA ARG A 373 -8.04 11.62 5.50
C ARG A 373 -9.26 12.53 5.59
N LEU A 374 -9.10 13.75 6.11
CA LEU A 374 -10.20 14.71 6.22
C LEU A 374 -10.69 15.18 4.84
N ALA A 375 -9.76 15.38 3.89
CA ALA A 375 -10.08 15.67 2.49
C ALA A 375 -10.91 14.54 1.86
N TYR A 376 -10.57 13.27 2.12
CA TYR A 376 -11.38 12.14 1.69
C TYR A 376 -12.80 12.20 2.26
N TYR A 377 -12.97 12.43 3.56
CA TYR A 377 -14.30 12.53 4.16
C TYR A 377 -15.12 13.69 3.62
N ARG A 378 -14.50 14.86 3.42
CA ARG A 378 -15.16 16.04 2.84
C ARG A 378 -15.69 15.80 1.42
N GLY A 379 -15.09 14.86 0.69
CA GLY A 379 -15.55 14.43 -0.63
C GLY A 379 -16.74 13.46 -0.62
N LEU A 380 -17.17 12.96 0.54
CA LEU A 380 -18.32 12.06 0.63
C LEU A 380 -19.63 12.86 0.62
N SER A 381 -20.62 12.38 -0.14
CA SER A 381 -21.96 12.98 -0.21
C SER A 381 -22.67 13.04 1.15
N THR A 382 -22.28 12.17 2.07
CA THR A 382 -22.82 12.04 3.43
C THR A 382 -22.11 12.93 4.46
N PHE A 383 -21.09 13.72 4.05
CA PHE A 383 -20.35 14.63 4.92
C PHE A 383 -21.21 15.72 5.60
N PRO A 384 -22.23 16.33 4.96
CA PRO A 384 -23.08 17.31 5.65
C PRO A 384 -23.74 16.75 6.91
N THR A 385 -24.07 15.46 6.92
CA THR A 385 -24.74 14.77 8.03
C THR A 385 -23.75 14.26 9.08
N PHE A 386 -22.69 13.57 8.65
CA PHE A 386 -21.77 12.85 9.56
C PHE A 386 -20.39 13.51 9.73
N GLY A 387 -20.10 14.56 8.98
CA GLY A 387 -18.77 15.17 8.88
C GLY A 387 -18.22 15.69 10.21
N ARG A 388 -19.09 16.14 11.14
CA ARG A 388 -18.67 16.51 12.50
C ARG A 388 -18.10 15.32 13.26
N GLY A 389 -18.72 14.15 13.15
CA GLY A 389 -18.24 12.91 13.78
C GLY A 389 -16.91 12.46 13.20
N TRP A 390 -16.80 12.44 11.87
CA TRP A 390 -15.55 12.07 11.20
C TRP A 390 -14.40 13.03 11.50
N THR A 391 -14.67 14.34 11.52
CA THR A 391 -13.64 15.34 11.86
C THR A 391 -13.09 15.12 13.27
N ARG A 392 -13.98 14.90 14.26
CA ARG A 392 -13.54 14.57 15.63
C ARG A 392 -12.75 13.27 15.69
N ARG A 393 -13.13 12.23 14.93
CA ARG A 393 -12.38 10.97 14.86
C ARG A 393 -10.97 11.20 14.30
N VAL A 394 -10.83 11.99 13.23
CA VAL A 394 -9.52 12.35 12.68
C VAL A 394 -8.67 13.10 13.71
N ASP A 395 -9.24 14.09 14.39
CA ASP A 395 -8.50 14.87 15.39
C ASP A 395 -8.05 14.02 16.58
N HIS A 396 -8.91 13.15 17.10
CA HIS A 396 -8.56 12.24 18.19
C HIS A 396 -7.46 11.25 17.77
N ALA A 397 -7.56 10.66 16.58
CA ALA A 397 -6.53 9.79 16.04
C ALA A 397 -5.19 10.53 15.85
N ARG A 398 -5.24 11.77 15.33
CA ARG A 398 -4.07 12.62 15.15
C ARG A 398 -3.37 12.93 16.48
N GLN A 399 -4.13 13.30 17.51
CA GLN A 399 -3.58 13.60 18.84
C GLN A 399 -2.94 12.36 19.48
N ALA A 400 -3.63 11.21 19.43
CA ALA A 400 -3.09 9.95 19.94
C ALA A 400 -1.82 9.53 19.19
N ALA A 401 -1.80 9.68 17.86
CA ALA A 401 -0.63 9.38 17.03
C ALA A 401 0.57 10.28 17.37
N LEU A 402 0.33 11.57 17.59
CA LEU A 402 1.39 12.50 18.01
C LEU A 402 1.96 12.13 19.38
N ALA A 403 1.12 11.74 20.33
CA ALA A 403 1.58 11.26 21.64
C ALA A 403 2.47 10.01 21.49
N MET A 404 2.01 9.02 20.73
CA MET A 404 2.77 7.78 20.44
C MET A 404 4.10 8.04 19.72
N ALA A 405 4.14 9.05 18.84
CA ALA A 405 5.36 9.42 18.12
C ALA A 405 6.38 10.18 18.98
N THR A 406 5.96 10.68 20.16
CA THR A 406 6.80 11.50 21.06
C THR A 406 7.31 10.71 22.26
N GLU A 407 6.69 9.57 22.60
CA GLU A 407 7.22 8.66 23.61
C GLU A 407 8.52 8.01 23.09
N PRO A 408 9.69 8.24 23.72
CA PRO A 408 10.87 7.45 23.43
C PRO A 408 10.56 6.01 23.87
N ALA A 409 10.80 5.03 22.99
CA ALA A 409 10.78 3.63 23.37
C ALA A 409 11.67 3.45 24.61
N SER A 410 11.06 3.15 25.75
CA SER A 410 11.77 3.01 27.02
C SER A 410 12.69 1.80 26.91
N VAL A 411 13.98 2.05 26.68
CA VAL A 411 15.03 1.08 26.94
C VAL A 411 15.30 1.14 28.44
N PRO A 412 14.95 0.12 29.24
CA PRO A 412 15.41 0.08 30.61
C PRO A 412 16.93 -0.02 30.60
N LEU A 413 17.62 0.99 31.14
CA LEU A 413 19.03 0.84 31.50
C LEU A 413 19.08 -0.24 32.58
N ALA A 414 19.69 -1.39 32.26
CA ALA A 414 20.11 -2.36 33.25
C ALA A 414 21.05 -1.65 34.24
N ALA A 415 20.70 -1.75 35.54
CA ALA A 415 21.45 -1.21 36.66
C ALA A 415 22.67 -2.07 37.01
#